data_AF-A0A964YHY7-F1
#
_entry.id   AF-A0A964YHY7-F1
#
_cell.length_a   1.000
_cell.length_b   1.000
_cell.length_c   1.000
_cell.angle_alpha   90.00
_cell.angle_beta   90.00
_cell.angle_gamma   90.00
#
_symmetry.space_group_name_H-M   'P 1'
#
loop_
_entity.id
_entity.type
_entity.pdbx_description
1 polymer ?
#
loop_
_entity_poly.entity_id
_entity_poly.type
_entity_poly.pdbx_seq_one_letter_code
_entity_poly.pdbx_strand_id
1 'polypeptide(L)'
;MITDQVVFRGNQWEGFDNLKLQASEYQLLLVFAQKSLLADPAIFKKLKEHFNAAQIVSASTAGEIIGDESIEDAVLAIAIKMEQTPFKIVHQNIEQHANSYDLGLSLAKALKKDGLSYVMILSDGHIVNGSDLLDGIKSYLGEQLPMSGGMAGDGNLFSSTLVGFGEDIKNGHVVLIGFYGDALHICIDVQRGFNYFGPERVVTKSNKNI
;
A
#
# COMPACT_ATOMS: atom_id res chain seq x y z
N MET A 1 16.45 -7.30 7.86
CA MET A 1 15.56 -7.16 6.67
C MET A 1 16.42 -6.77 5.49
N ILE A 2 16.26 -7.46 4.35
CA ILE A 2 16.98 -7.15 3.11
C ILE A 2 15.96 -6.64 2.10
N THR A 3 16.28 -5.53 1.44
CA THR A 3 15.43 -4.91 0.42
C THR A 3 16.20 -4.58 -0.84
N ASP A 4 15.55 -4.77 -1.98
CA ASP A 4 16.00 -4.35 -3.29
C ASP A 4 14.85 -3.73 -4.07
N GLN A 5 15.19 -2.97 -5.12
CA GLN A 5 14.23 -2.26 -5.93
C GLN A 5 14.41 -2.64 -7.39
N VAL A 6 13.30 -2.84 -8.09
CA VAL A 6 13.26 -2.94 -9.54
C VAL A 6 12.29 -1.90 -10.07
N VAL A 7 12.67 -1.29 -11.20
CA VAL A 7 11.95 -0.15 -11.76
C VAL A 7 11.59 -0.47 -13.19
N PHE A 8 10.34 -0.22 -13.57
CA PHE A 8 9.93 -0.19 -14.97
C PHE A 8 9.75 1.26 -15.39
N ARG A 9 10.46 1.69 -16.43
CA ARG A 9 10.30 3.00 -17.07
C ARG A 9 10.78 2.93 -18.50
N GLY A 10 10.23 3.77 -19.39
CA GLY A 10 10.64 3.79 -20.80
C GLY A 10 10.50 2.42 -21.50
N ASN A 11 9.50 1.62 -21.12
CA ASN A 11 9.28 0.24 -21.58
C ASN A 11 10.42 -0.75 -21.28
N GLN A 12 11.26 -0.48 -20.28
CA GLN A 12 12.34 -1.36 -19.87
C GLN A 12 12.34 -1.56 -18.36
N TRP A 13 12.80 -2.74 -17.94
CA TRP A 13 13.03 -3.06 -16.54
C TRP A 13 14.48 -2.82 -16.16
N GLU A 14 14.69 -2.16 -15.03
CA GLU A 14 15.97 -1.90 -14.41
C GLU A 14 16.02 -2.58 -13.04
N GLY A 15 17.20 -3.09 -12.65
CA GLY A 15 17.45 -3.60 -11.29
C GLY A 15 17.39 -5.12 -11.12
N PHE A 16 16.80 -5.89 -12.04
CA PHE A 16 16.73 -7.35 -11.93
C PHE A 16 18.11 -8.03 -11.82
N ASP A 17 19.12 -7.50 -12.50
CA ASP A 17 20.47 -8.06 -12.47
C ASP A 17 21.30 -7.64 -11.24
N ASN A 18 20.74 -6.75 -10.39
CA ASN A 18 21.44 -6.13 -9.26
C ASN A 18 20.85 -6.54 -7.89
N LEU A 19 20.08 -7.63 -7.84
CA LEU A 19 19.50 -8.13 -6.58
C LEU A 19 20.60 -8.66 -5.64
N LYS A 20 20.47 -8.38 -4.34
CA LYS A 20 21.40 -8.88 -3.31
C LYS A 20 21.24 -10.38 -3.04
N LEU A 21 20.03 -10.91 -3.27
CA LEU A 21 19.65 -12.30 -3.04
C LEU A 21 19.08 -12.91 -4.32
N GLN A 22 18.90 -14.24 -4.32
CA GLN A 22 18.14 -14.88 -5.39
C GLN A 22 16.69 -14.40 -5.35
N ALA A 23 16.07 -14.20 -6.52
CA ALA A 23 14.71 -13.66 -6.62
C ALA A 23 13.65 -14.51 -5.86
N SER A 24 13.89 -15.82 -5.72
CA SER A 24 13.05 -16.74 -4.96
C SER A 24 13.16 -16.60 -3.43
N GLU A 25 14.12 -15.84 -2.92
CA GLU A 25 14.30 -15.64 -1.48
C GLU A 25 13.38 -14.54 -0.93
N TYR A 26 13.02 -13.55 -1.75
CA TYR A 26 12.12 -12.47 -1.36
C TYR A 26 10.70 -12.99 -1.15
N GLN A 27 10.05 -12.48 -0.11
CA GLN A 27 8.77 -13.02 0.37
C GLN A 27 7.61 -12.05 0.15
N LEU A 28 7.90 -10.75 0.07
CA LEU A 28 6.95 -9.67 -0.13
C LEU A 28 7.47 -8.75 -1.22
N LEU A 29 6.59 -8.39 -2.15
CA LEU A 29 6.84 -7.37 -3.16
C LEU A 29 5.80 -6.26 -2.97
N LEU A 30 6.26 -5.04 -2.68
CA LEU A 30 5.41 -3.85 -2.66
C LEU A 30 5.54 -3.14 -4.00
N VAL A 31 4.44 -3.02 -4.75
CA VAL A 31 4.44 -2.49 -6.11
C VAL A 31 3.63 -1.19 -6.14
N PHE A 32 4.30 -0.10 -6.49
CA PHE A 32 3.71 1.22 -6.65
C PHE A 32 3.86 1.63 -8.11
N ALA A 33 2.76 1.99 -8.76
CA ALA A 33 2.79 2.30 -10.18
C ALA A 33 1.68 3.27 -10.59
N GLN A 34 1.86 3.91 -11.74
CA GLN A 34 0.76 4.56 -12.42
C GLN A 34 -0.36 3.56 -12.72
N LYS A 35 -1.62 4.00 -12.59
CA LYS A 35 -2.81 3.14 -12.73
C LYS A 35 -2.83 2.32 -14.02
N SER A 36 -2.47 2.93 -15.17
CA SER A 36 -2.45 2.25 -16.47
C SER A 36 -1.44 1.09 -16.52
N LEU A 37 -0.26 1.27 -15.93
CA LEU A 37 0.77 0.23 -15.85
C LEU A 37 0.39 -0.85 -14.83
N LEU A 38 -0.23 -0.46 -13.71
CA LEU A 38 -0.69 -1.43 -12.73
C LEU A 38 -1.83 -2.30 -13.25
N ALA A 39 -2.65 -1.77 -14.16
CA ALA A 39 -3.70 -2.50 -14.86
C ALA A 39 -3.17 -3.38 -16.01
N ASP A 40 -1.91 -3.24 -16.43
CA ASP A 40 -1.32 -4.06 -17.49
C ASP A 40 -0.93 -5.44 -16.95
N PRO A 41 -1.56 -6.54 -17.44
CA PRO A 41 -1.23 -7.89 -17.01
C PRO A 41 0.23 -8.28 -17.26
N ALA A 42 0.90 -7.66 -18.23
CA ALA A 42 2.31 -7.94 -18.53
C ALA A 42 3.23 -7.53 -17.38
N ILE A 43 2.93 -6.42 -16.69
CA ILE A 43 3.70 -5.93 -15.54
C ILE A 43 3.60 -6.95 -14.40
N PHE A 44 2.38 -7.33 -14.01
CA PHE A 44 2.16 -8.30 -12.95
C PHE A 44 2.81 -9.65 -13.29
N LYS A 45 2.59 -10.15 -14.50
CA LYS A 45 3.15 -11.41 -14.97
C LYS A 45 4.67 -11.43 -14.89
N LYS A 46 5.34 -10.37 -15.36
CA LYS A 46 6.81 -10.27 -15.32
C LYS A 46 7.34 -10.30 -13.88
N LEU A 47 6.71 -9.56 -12.97
CA LEU A 47 7.09 -9.54 -11.55
C LEU A 47 6.85 -10.91 -10.90
N LYS A 48 5.72 -11.56 -11.19
CA LYS A 48 5.38 -12.86 -10.61
C LYS A 48 6.26 -14.00 -11.11
N GLU A 49 6.65 -13.97 -12.39
CA GLU A 49 7.60 -14.93 -12.96
C GLU A 49 8.99 -14.81 -12.32
N HIS A 50 9.46 -13.58 -12.09
CA HIS A 50 10.78 -13.34 -11.50
C HIS A 50 10.80 -13.60 -9.98
N PHE A 51 9.86 -13.02 -9.24
CA PHE A 51 9.73 -13.18 -7.78
C PHE A 51 8.67 -14.22 -7.43
N ASN A 52 8.89 -15.46 -7.85
CA ASN A 52 7.87 -16.53 -7.79
C ASN A 52 7.35 -16.84 -6.37
N ALA A 53 8.22 -16.76 -5.35
CA ALA A 53 7.90 -17.01 -3.95
C ALA A 53 7.24 -15.80 -3.25
N ALA A 54 7.34 -14.60 -3.85
CA ALA A 54 6.84 -13.40 -3.22
C ALA A 54 5.31 -13.30 -3.32
N GLN A 55 4.73 -12.83 -2.23
CA GLN A 55 3.39 -12.28 -2.19
C GLN A 55 3.44 -10.83 -2.67
N ILE A 56 2.62 -10.49 -3.67
CA ILE A 56 2.64 -9.18 -4.31
C ILE A 56 1.48 -8.35 -3.76
N VAL A 57 1.79 -7.18 -3.21
CA VAL A 57 0.82 -6.16 -2.82
C VAL A 57 1.08 -4.94 -3.69
N SER A 58 0.02 -4.39 -4.27
CA SER A 58 0.13 -3.27 -5.19
C SER A 58 -0.81 -2.12 -4.86
N ALA A 59 -0.40 -0.90 -5.21
CA ALA A 59 -1.23 0.29 -5.14
C ALA A 59 -0.87 1.25 -6.27
N SER A 60 -1.89 1.89 -6.85
CA SER A 60 -1.68 2.95 -7.84
C SER A 60 -1.20 4.23 -7.15
N THR A 61 -0.47 5.08 -7.87
CA THR A 61 0.10 6.32 -7.34
C THR A 61 -0.35 7.55 -8.15
N ALA A 62 0.07 8.73 -7.68
CA ALA A 62 0.00 9.97 -8.44
C ALA A 62 1.40 10.49 -8.86
N GLY A 63 2.35 9.57 -8.98
CA GLY A 63 3.77 9.83 -9.21
C GLY A 63 4.63 8.91 -8.36
N GLU A 64 5.70 8.39 -8.93
CA GLU A 64 6.67 7.54 -8.24
C GLU A 64 7.85 8.38 -7.78
N ILE A 65 8.30 8.18 -6.54
CA ILE A 65 9.52 8.78 -6.03
C ILE A 65 10.60 7.69 -6.00
N ILE A 66 11.68 7.91 -6.74
CA ILE A 66 12.83 6.99 -6.79
C ILE A 66 14.08 7.79 -6.47
N GLY A 67 14.64 7.58 -5.27
CA GLY A 67 15.73 8.41 -4.78
C GLY A 67 15.26 9.86 -4.58
N ASP A 68 15.89 10.79 -5.29
CA ASP A 68 15.57 12.23 -5.32
C ASP A 68 14.76 12.64 -6.56
N GLU A 69 14.37 11.69 -7.40
CA GLU A 69 13.61 11.94 -8.63
C GLU A 69 12.12 11.64 -8.44
N SER A 70 11.28 12.53 -8.99
CA SER A 70 9.88 12.24 -9.27
C SER A 70 9.78 11.72 -10.69
N ILE A 71 9.17 10.56 -10.86
CA ILE A 71 9.04 9.87 -12.15
C ILE A 71 7.56 9.66 -12.43
N GLU A 72 7.20 9.76 -13.71
CA GLU A 72 5.88 9.46 -14.25
C GLU A 72 5.96 8.23 -15.16
N ASP A 73 4.82 7.60 -15.45
CA ASP A 73 4.74 6.40 -16.30
C ASP A 73 5.71 5.29 -15.87
N ALA A 74 5.82 5.06 -14.56
CA ALA A 74 6.73 4.07 -13.98
C ALA A 74 6.06 3.05 -13.07
N VAL A 75 6.79 1.97 -12.81
CA VAL A 75 6.52 1.00 -11.75
C VAL A 75 7.74 0.95 -10.85
N LEU A 76 7.55 1.14 -9.54
CA LEU A 76 8.54 0.84 -8.51
C LEU A 76 8.09 -0.41 -7.76
N ALA A 77 8.88 -1.48 -7.82
CA ALA A 77 8.67 -2.67 -7.03
C ALA A 77 9.79 -2.83 -5.99
N ILE A 78 9.42 -2.87 -4.71
CA ILE A 78 10.31 -3.07 -3.58
C ILE A 78 10.22 -4.53 -3.14
N ALA A 79 11.28 -5.30 -3.40
CA ALA A 79 11.41 -6.69 -3.00
C ALA A 79 11.97 -6.79 -1.58
N ILE A 80 11.27 -7.51 -0.71
CA ILE A 80 11.55 -7.58 0.73
C ILE A 80 11.75 -9.03 1.17
N LYS A 81 12.90 -9.27 1.82
CA LYS A 81 13.21 -10.47 2.59
C LYS A 81 13.15 -10.14 4.07
N MET A 82 12.24 -10.81 4.79
CA MET A 82 12.23 -10.79 6.25
C MET A 82 13.14 -11.90 6.79
N GLU A 83 13.84 -11.61 7.88
CA GLU A 83 14.73 -12.59 8.54
C GLU A 83 14.01 -13.26 9.71
N GLN A 84 13.51 -12.47 10.66
CA GLN A 84 12.92 -12.96 11.92
C GLN A 84 11.50 -12.45 12.18
N THR A 85 10.91 -11.74 11.23
CA THR A 85 9.61 -11.10 11.39
C THR A 85 8.61 -11.78 10.45
N PRO A 86 7.74 -12.67 10.97
CA PRO A 86 6.63 -13.20 10.21
C PRO A 86 5.67 -12.06 9.82
N PHE A 87 4.99 -12.22 8.70
CA PHE A 87 3.94 -11.31 8.29
C PHE A 87 2.72 -12.06 7.75
N LYS A 88 1.57 -11.40 7.79
CA LYS A 88 0.31 -11.89 7.23
C LYS A 88 -0.36 -10.77 6.44
N ILE A 89 -0.78 -11.09 5.22
CA ILE A 89 -1.52 -10.17 4.36
C ILE A 89 -2.99 -10.55 4.39
N VAL A 90 -3.86 -9.57 4.55
CA VAL A 90 -5.31 -9.71 4.40
C VAL A 90 -5.80 -8.58 3.51
N HIS A 91 -6.77 -8.86 2.66
CA HIS A 91 -7.37 -7.86 1.77
C HIS A 91 -8.85 -8.15 1.60
N GLN A 92 -9.63 -7.09 1.45
CA GLN A 92 -11.07 -7.13 1.23
C GLN A 92 -11.48 -5.95 0.35
N ASN A 93 -12.70 -5.99 -0.19
CA ASN A 93 -13.22 -4.90 -1.01
C ASN A 93 -14.38 -4.20 -0.31
N ILE A 94 -14.44 -2.87 -0.39
CA ILE A 94 -15.52 -2.06 0.20
C ILE A 94 -16.92 -2.48 -0.26
N GLU A 95 -17.08 -3.01 -1.48
CA GLU A 95 -18.36 -3.52 -2.00
C GLU A 95 -18.94 -4.68 -1.17
N GLN A 96 -18.12 -5.34 -0.37
CA GLN A 96 -18.52 -6.45 0.50
C GLN A 96 -18.99 -5.97 1.89
N HIS A 97 -18.96 -4.66 2.14
CA HIS A 97 -19.24 -4.06 3.44
C HIS A 97 -20.18 -2.87 3.32
N ALA A 98 -20.89 -2.53 4.41
CA ALA A 98 -21.82 -1.41 4.40
C ALA A 98 -21.12 -0.04 4.34
N ASN A 99 -19.91 0.06 4.89
CA ASN A 99 -19.12 1.28 4.98
C ASN A 99 -17.64 0.96 5.30
N SER A 100 -16.78 1.99 5.29
CA SER A 100 -15.35 1.84 5.53
C SER A 100 -14.99 1.39 6.95
N TYR A 101 -15.82 1.72 7.95
CA TYR A 101 -15.63 1.24 9.33
C TYR A 101 -15.82 -0.28 9.41
N ASP A 102 -16.89 -0.81 8.83
CA ASP A 102 -17.18 -2.24 8.81
C ASP A 102 -16.12 -3.03 8.03
N LEU A 103 -15.61 -2.46 6.93
CA LEU A 103 -14.46 -2.99 6.20
C LEU A 103 -13.21 -3.04 7.10
N GLY A 104 -12.87 -1.95 7.78
CA GLY A 104 -11.71 -1.87 8.67
C GLY A 104 -11.78 -2.88 9.83
N LEU A 105 -12.94 -2.98 10.47
CA LEU A 105 -13.20 -3.96 11.53
C LEU A 105 -13.06 -5.40 11.02
N SER A 106 -13.58 -5.69 9.83
CA SER A 106 -13.50 -7.02 9.22
C SER A 106 -12.05 -7.41 8.89
N LEU A 107 -11.28 -6.52 8.26
CA LEU A 107 -9.86 -6.71 7.96
C LEU A 107 -9.04 -6.94 9.23
N ALA A 108 -9.28 -6.13 10.25
CA ALA A 108 -8.61 -6.23 11.54
C ALA A 108 -8.86 -7.59 12.21
N LYS A 109 -10.10 -8.11 12.15
CA LYS A 109 -10.46 -9.45 12.65
C LYS A 109 -9.76 -10.58 11.90
N ALA A 110 -9.41 -10.38 10.64
CA ALA A 110 -8.68 -11.36 9.84
C ALA A 110 -7.20 -11.49 10.25
N LEU A 111 -6.65 -10.51 10.97
CA LEU A 111 -5.32 -10.59 11.59
C LEU A 111 -5.41 -11.23 12.99
N LYS A 112 -4.38 -12.02 13.35
CA LYS A 112 -4.25 -12.52 14.72
C LYS A 112 -3.66 -11.39 15.56
N LYS A 113 -4.19 -11.17 16.77
CA LYS A 113 -3.63 -10.15 17.68
C LYS A 113 -2.35 -10.61 18.35
N ASP A 114 -2.25 -11.91 18.63
CA ASP A 114 -1.12 -12.47 19.34
C ASP A 114 0.19 -12.28 18.55
N GLY A 115 1.17 -11.64 19.19
CA GLY A 115 2.44 -11.26 18.58
C GLY A 115 2.37 -10.16 17.52
N LEU A 116 1.20 -9.57 17.21
CA LEU A 116 1.09 -8.52 16.20
C LEU A 116 1.76 -7.23 16.71
N SER A 117 2.76 -6.76 15.98
CA SER A 117 3.60 -5.62 16.40
C SER A 117 3.40 -4.38 15.53
N TYR A 118 2.92 -4.55 14.29
CA TYR A 118 2.69 -3.44 13.37
C TYR A 118 1.74 -3.82 12.23
N VAL A 119 1.01 -2.84 11.71
CA VAL A 119 0.21 -3.00 10.48
C VAL A 119 0.55 -1.92 9.47
N MET A 120 0.93 -2.34 8.26
CA MET A 120 0.97 -1.47 7.09
C MET A 120 -0.38 -1.52 6.36
N ILE A 121 -0.87 -0.36 5.93
CA ILE A 121 -2.20 -0.19 5.32
C ILE A 121 -2.06 0.41 3.92
N LEU A 122 -2.55 -0.27 2.90
CA LEU A 122 -2.74 0.31 1.56
C LEU A 122 -4.23 0.29 1.24
N SER A 123 -4.80 1.47 1.02
CA SER A 123 -6.23 1.65 0.79
C SER A 123 -6.48 2.29 -0.56
N ASP A 124 -7.58 1.92 -1.21
CA ASP A 124 -8.17 2.74 -2.27
C ASP A 124 -8.32 4.18 -1.77
N GLY A 125 -7.90 5.15 -2.58
CA GLY A 125 -7.88 6.56 -2.23
C GLY A 125 -9.11 7.35 -2.69
N HIS A 126 -10.01 6.72 -3.44
CA HIS A 126 -11.16 7.40 -4.06
C HIS A 126 -12.49 7.04 -3.38
N ILE A 127 -12.74 5.76 -3.13
CA ILE A 127 -14.03 5.23 -2.66
C ILE A 127 -14.02 4.99 -1.15
N VAL A 128 -12.87 4.69 -0.56
CA VAL A 128 -12.76 4.35 0.87
C VAL A 128 -12.52 5.61 1.71
N ASN A 129 -13.31 5.79 2.78
CA ASN A 129 -13.06 6.82 3.77
C ASN A 129 -11.96 6.36 4.74
N GLY A 130 -10.79 7.01 4.68
CA GLY A 130 -9.62 6.64 5.49
C GLY A 130 -9.83 6.79 7.00
N SER A 131 -10.59 7.78 7.46
CA SER A 131 -10.86 7.97 8.90
C SER A 131 -11.75 6.86 9.44
N ASP A 132 -12.89 6.61 8.80
CA ASP A 132 -13.81 5.54 9.20
C ASP A 132 -13.11 4.17 9.14
N LEU A 133 -12.25 3.93 8.12
CA LEU A 133 -11.43 2.72 8.00
C LEU A 133 -10.51 2.53 9.21
N LEU A 134 -9.75 3.56 9.57
CA LEU A 134 -8.83 3.51 10.71
C LEU A 134 -9.57 3.28 12.03
N ASP A 135 -10.71 3.96 12.23
CA ASP A 135 -11.55 3.76 13.42
C ASP A 135 -12.04 2.31 13.51
N GLY A 136 -12.45 1.72 12.39
CA GLY A 136 -12.81 0.30 12.30
C GLY A 136 -11.66 -0.63 12.70
N ILE A 137 -10.46 -0.39 12.18
CA ILE A 137 -9.27 -1.20 12.49
C ILE A 137 -8.91 -1.08 13.99
N LYS A 138 -8.86 0.15 14.51
CA LYS A 138 -8.51 0.47 15.90
C LYS A 138 -9.51 -0.07 16.91
N SER A 139 -10.80 -0.09 16.56
CA SER A 139 -11.84 -0.66 17.43
C SER A 139 -11.58 -2.13 17.80
N TYR A 140 -10.84 -2.86 16.96
CA TYR A 140 -10.44 -4.24 17.22
C TYR A 140 -8.98 -4.35 17.67
N LEU A 141 -8.02 -3.75 16.97
CA LEU A 141 -6.59 -3.94 17.27
C LEU A 141 -6.07 -3.07 18.43
N GLY A 142 -6.83 -2.04 18.82
CA GLY A 142 -6.46 -1.08 19.86
C GLY A 142 -5.74 0.14 19.30
N GLU A 143 -5.84 1.26 20.02
CA GLU A 143 -5.26 2.57 19.62
C GLU A 143 -3.73 2.62 19.68
N GLN A 144 -3.11 1.71 20.45
CA GLN A 144 -1.65 1.75 20.71
C GLN A 144 -0.84 0.97 19.68
N LEU A 145 -1.47 0.12 18.86
CA LEU A 145 -0.75 -0.66 17.86
C LEU A 145 -0.21 0.29 16.78
N PRO A 146 1.11 0.32 16.51
CA PRO A 146 1.66 1.16 15.45
C PRO A 146 1.09 0.78 14.09
N MET A 147 0.66 1.79 13.34
CA MET A 147 0.07 1.64 12.01
C MET A 147 0.53 2.76 11.09
N SER A 148 0.91 2.43 9.86
CA SER A 148 1.21 3.43 8.83
C SER A 148 0.89 2.90 7.44
N GLY A 149 1.02 3.75 6.42
CA GLY A 149 0.77 3.35 5.04
C GLY A 149 0.26 4.52 4.21
N GLY A 150 -0.53 4.21 3.18
CA GLY A 150 -0.95 5.19 2.18
C GLY A 150 -2.29 4.88 1.54
N MET A 151 -2.83 5.90 0.89
CA MET A 151 -3.98 5.78 0.02
C MET A 151 -3.51 5.84 -1.43
N ALA A 152 -4.04 4.98 -2.28
CA ALA A 152 -3.70 4.92 -3.69
C ALA A 152 -4.09 6.22 -4.41
N GLY A 153 -3.31 6.60 -5.42
CA GLY A 153 -3.51 7.79 -6.25
C GLY A 153 -3.88 7.46 -7.69
N ASP A 154 -4.26 8.48 -8.46
CA ASP A 154 -4.63 8.37 -9.88
C ASP A 154 -4.05 9.52 -10.70
N GLY A 155 -2.78 9.87 -10.45
CA GLY A 155 -2.14 11.05 -11.05
C GLY A 155 -3.01 12.30 -10.92
N ASN A 156 -3.18 12.99 -12.05
CA ASN A 156 -4.03 14.18 -12.16
C ASN A 156 -5.48 13.87 -12.55
N LEU A 157 -5.85 12.59 -12.72
CA LEU A 157 -7.17 12.19 -13.20
C LEU A 157 -8.20 12.10 -12.08
N PHE A 158 -7.78 11.73 -10.86
CA PHE A 158 -8.63 11.61 -9.66
C PHE A 158 -9.94 10.84 -9.91
N SER A 159 -9.92 9.86 -10.82
CA SER A 159 -11.11 9.18 -11.34
C SER A 159 -11.35 7.82 -10.69
N SER A 160 -10.28 7.07 -10.45
CA SER A 160 -10.31 5.77 -9.81
C SER A 160 -8.92 5.37 -9.35
N THR A 161 -8.83 4.61 -8.27
CA THR A 161 -7.56 4.09 -7.77
C THR A 161 -7.57 2.58 -7.75
N LEU A 162 -6.39 1.96 -7.78
CA LEU A 162 -6.24 0.51 -7.76
C LEU A 162 -5.41 0.12 -6.54
N VAL A 163 -5.88 -0.89 -5.81
CA VAL A 163 -5.11 -1.59 -4.79
C VAL A 163 -5.30 -3.09 -5.04
N GLY A 164 -4.27 -3.89 -4.79
CA GLY A 164 -4.38 -5.32 -5.02
C GLY A 164 -3.48 -6.21 -4.20
N PHE A 165 -3.86 -7.47 -4.19
CA PHE A 165 -3.08 -8.57 -3.62
C PHE A 165 -3.07 -9.74 -4.61
N GLY A 166 -1.88 -10.09 -5.09
CA GLY A 166 -1.74 -11.03 -6.21
C GLY A 166 -2.41 -10.48 -7.47
N GLU A 167 -3.18 -11.33 -8.16
CA GLU A 167 -3.89 -10.98 -9.40
C GLU A 167 -5.17 -10.15 -9.16
N ASP A 168 -5.66 -10.08 -7.91
CA ASP A 168 -6.87 -9.32 -7.57
C ASP A 168 -6.53 -7.84 -7.34
N ILE A 169 -6.49 -7.07 -8.43
CA ILE A 169 -6.22 -5.63 -8.45
C ILE A 169 -7.48 -4.90 -8.93
N LYS A 170 -8.12 -4.14 -8.04
CA LYS A 170 -9.36 -3.40 -8.35
C LYS A 170 -9.60 -2.21 -7.44
N ASN A 171 -10.53 -1.36 -7.83
CA ASN A 171 -11.01 -0.25 -7.01
C ASN A 171 -11.66 -0.75 -5.71
N GLY A 172 -11.64 0.08 -4.68
CA GLY A 172 -12.30 -0.19 -3.40
C GLY A 172 -11.60 -1.24 -2.54
N HIS A 173 -10.44 -1.73 -2.97
CA HIS A 173 -9.63 -2.64 -2.18
C HIS A 173 -8.88 -1.94 -1.06
N VAL A 174 -8.74 -2.67 0.04
CA VAL A 174 -7.83 -2.33 1.14
C VAL A 174 -7.04 -3.57 1.50
N VAL A 175 -5.74 -3.41 1.64
CA VAL A 175 -4.79 -4.45 2.05
C VAL A 175 -4.17 -4.04 3.38
N LEU A 176 -4.20 -4.96 4.35
CA LEU A 176 -3.41 -4.85 5.58
C LEU A 176 -2.28 -5.88 5.56
N ILE A 177 -1.08 -5.44 5.90
CA ILE A 177 0.08 -6.31 6.14
C ILE A 177 0.41 -6.24 7.63
N GLY A 178 0.04 -7.28 8.38
CA GLY A 178 0.39 -7.42 9.78
C GLY A 178 1.76 -8.05 9.94
N PHE A 179 2.64 -7.42 10.73
CA PHE A 179 3.98 -7.90 11.05
C PHE A 179 4.04 -8.33 12.52
N TYR A 180 4.72 -9.46 12.78
CA TYR A 180 4.67 -10.14 14.07
C TYR A 180 6.06 -10.29 14.71
N GLY A 181 6.06 -10.33 16.04
CA GLY A 181 7.23 -10.52 16.88
C GLY A 181 8.08 -9.26 17.09
N ASP A 182 9.02 -9.35 18.03
CA ASP A 182 9.71 -8.20 18.60
C ASP A 182 10.99 -7.79 17.83
N ALA A 183 11.33 -8.53 16.77
CA ALA A 183 12.53 -8.28 15.97
C ALA A 183 12.39 -7.07 15.03
N LEU A 184 11.18 -6.54 14.85
CA LEU A 184 10.90 -5.38 14.01
C LEU A 184 10.76 -4.11 14.87
N HIS A 185 11.74 -3.21 14.75
CA HIS A 185 11.64 -1.88 15.34
C HIS A 185 11.11 -0.88 14.32
N ILE A 186 10.11 -0.10 14.73
CA ILE A 186 9.42 0.83 13.83
C ILE A 186 9.40 2.21 14.45
N CYS A 187 9.88 3.17 13.68
CA CYS A 187 9.71 4.58 13.96
C CYS A 187 8.82 5.15 12.84
N ILE A 188 7.76 5.83 13.24
CA ILE A 188 6.85 6.53 12.32
C ILE A 188 7.10 8.01 12.53
N ASP A 189 7.50 8.69 11.46
CA ASP A 189 7.54 10.15 11.42
C ASP A 189 6.58 10.65 10.33
N VAL A 190 5.94 11.78 10.61
CA VAL A 190 4.85 12.31 9.79
C VAL A 190 5.07 13.80 9.64
N GLN A 191 5.58 14.20 8.47
CA GLN A 191 5.56 15.59 8.06
C GLN A 191 4.27 15.86 7.29
N ARG A 192 3.36 16.61 7.91
CA ARG A 192 2.11 17.09 7.29
C ARG A 192 2.10 18.60 7.29
N GLY A 193 1.62 19.19 6.21
CA GLY A 193 1.42 20.64 6.12
C GLY A 193 1.27 21.07 4.67
N PHE A 194 0.29 21.92 4.42
CA PHE A 194 0.28 22.77 3.24
C PHE A 194 0.78 24.13 3.68
N ASN A 195 1.77 24.69 2.98
CA ASN A 195 2.03 26.11 3.11
C ASN A 195 0.85 26.84 2.47
N TYR A 196 0.13 27.64 3.24
CA TYR A 196 -1.01 28.40 2.74
C TYR A 196 -0.59 29.25 1.55
N PHE A 197 -1.32 29.10 0.44
CA PHE A 197 -1.16 29.95 -0.73
C PHE A 197 -2.50 30.58 -1.09
N GLY A 198 -2.56 31.91 -0.99
CA GLY A 198 -3.77 32.70 -1.29
C GLY A 198 -4.59 33.12 -0.06
N PRO A 199 -5.73 33.79 -0.28
CA PRO A 199 -6.57 34.30 0.80
C PRO A 199 -7.26 33.18 1.57
N GLU A 200 -7.38 33.36 2.88
CA GLU A 200 -8.11 32.45 3.76
C GLU A 200 -9.59 32.38 3.34
N ARG A 201 -10.15 31.17 3.26
CA ARG A 201 -11.55 30.94 2.93
C ARG A 201 -12.22 30.16 4.05
N VAL A 202 -13.46 30.51 4.36
CA VAL A 202 -14.29 29.83 5.36
C VAL A 202 -15.16 28.79 4.68
N VAL A 203 -15.09 27.54 5.13
CA VAL A 203 -16.03 26.49 4.75
C VAL A 203 -17.37 26.77 5.46
N THR A 204 -18.42 27.10 4.71
CA THR A 204 -19.74 27.45 5.26
C THR A 204 -20.67 26.26 5.43
N LYS A 205 -20.33 25.12 4.81
CA LYS A 205 -21.01 23.84 4.95
C LYS A 205 -20.08 22.71 4.52
N SER A 206 -20.08 21.62 5.28
CA SER A 206 -19.48 20.35 4.89
C SER A 206 -20.32 19.18 5.40
N ASN A 207 -20.16 18.01 4.78
CA ASN A 207 -20.60 16.72 5.29
C ASN A 207 -19.37 15.81 5.40
N LYS A 208 -18.88 15.62 6.64
CA LYS A 208 -17.58 14.98 6.92
C LYS A 208 -16.45 15.70 6.15
N ASN A 209 -15.76 14.97 5.28
CA ASN A 209 -14.58 15.43 4.54
C ASN A 209 -14.94 16.03 3.15
N ILE A 210 -16.22 16.35 2.92
CA ILE A 210 -16.77 16.86 1.64
C ILE A 210 -17.47 18.19 1.86
#